data_AF-A0CLW3-F1
#
_entry.id   AF-A0CLW3-F1
#
_cell.length_a   1.000
_cell.length_b   1.000
_cell.length_c   1.000
_cell.angle_alpha   90.00
_cell.angle_beta   90.00
_cell.angle_gamma   90.00
#
_symmetry.space_group_name_H-M   'P 1'
#
loop_
_entity.id
_entity.type
_entity.pdbx_description
1 polymer ?
#
loop_
_entity_poly.entity_id
_entity_poly.type
_entity_poly.pdbx_seq_one_letter_code
_entity_poly.pdbx_strand_id
1 'polypeptide(L)'
;MTLLSLSGILGLSATLSKVLHSLNMLKDKYKSYQLVKQFTPTQLINHLNQEKKTNIKVFVSGELISQKPLASKFPLIWSQKRIYDLYNNNIKKLKKITSKGVTQISIADSKFQVDILRSTNFNCHASLTHIQDIFYPKQLSIFQRITNFILRTVNQTRSEKMPFRGFSIGQLEREYGILAGDSYVIYGEIFLDKYLNKLFLQNPKHILRDKRQLLRFIETQIRFKNFQIIILLMAILFLFYWFTKNSKTVIQKLVSYRQIYKLQKLRGLKHIVINNFECQNCFQQPKNIINLPCKHMVLCQSCKQVLNISKCPICKQKIEEFVEIFIT
;
A
#
# COMPACT_ATOMS: atom_id res chain seq x y z
N MET A 1 17.77 23.68 -8.53
CA MET A 1 18.08 22.51 -7.69
C MET A 1 16.97 22.40 -6.66
N THR A 2 15.94 21.64 -6.98
CA THR A 2 14.83 21.37 -6.07
C THR A 2 15.33 20.43 -5.00
N LEU A 3 15.26 20.90 -3.75
CA LEU A 3 15.47 20.11 -2.54
C LEU A 3 14.59 18.86 -2.64
N LEU A 4 15.20 17.71 -2.94
CA LEU A 4 14.74 16.44 -2.41
C LEU A 4 14.93 16.57 -0.90
N SER A 5 13.92 17.12 -0.24
CA SER A 5 13.92 17.33 1.20
C SER A 5 14.27 16.01 1.89
N LEU A 6 15.09 16.08 2.94
CA LEU A 6 15.43 14.95 3.81
C LEU A 6 14.20 14.12 4.24
N SER A 7 13.01 14.73 4.24
CA SER A 7 11.72 14.06 4.49
C SER A 7 11.37 12.95 3.49
N GLY A 8 11.82 13.02 2.23
CA GLY A 8 11.61 11.95 1.24
C GLY A 8 12.41 10.69 1.52
N ILE A 9 13.62 10.82 2.06
CA ILE A 9 14.50 9.68 2.40
C ILE A 9 14.00 8.97 3.66
N LEU A 10 13.51 9.72 4.66
CA LEU A 10 12.89 9.15 5.86
C LEU A 10 11.60 8.38 5.53
N GLY A 11 10.79 8.86 4.57
CA GLY A 11 9.58 8.18 4.12
C GLY A 11 9.84 6.80 3.48
N LEU A 12 10.96 6.64 2.77
CA LEU A 12 11.36 5.36 2.17
C LEU A 12 11.75 4.30 3.22
N SER A 13 12.36 4.71 4.33
CA SER A 13 12.73 3.79 5.41
C SER A 13 11.51 3.18 6.11
N ALA A 14 10.47 4.00 6.35
CA ALA A 14 9.25 3.55 7.01
C ALA A 14 8.42 2.61 6.11
N THR A 15 8.40 2.84 4.79
CA THR A 15 7.72 1.94 3.85
C THR A 15 8.45 0.61 3.70
N LEU A 16 9.78 0.62 3.63
CA LEU A 16 10.61 -0.60 3.61
C LEU A 16 10.41 -1.45 4.86
N SER A 17 10.38 -0.84 6.05
CA SER A 17 10.11 -1.55 7.30
C SER A 17 8.73 -2.23 7.31
N LYS A 18 7.68 -1.55 6.82
CA LYS A 18 6.33 -2.13 6.68
C LYS A 18 6.30 -3.32 5.71
N VAL A 19 7.06 -3.24 4.61
CA VAL A 19 7.18 -4.34 3.64
C VAL A 19 7.90 -5.53 4.26
N LEU A 20 9.03 -5.30 4.94
CA LEU A 20 9.81 -6.35 5.59
C LEU A 20 9.01 -7.06 6.68
N HIS A 21 8.28 -6.30 7.51
CA HIS A 21 7.36 -6.86 8.50
C HIS A 21 6.25 -7.69 7.85
N SER A 22 5.72 -7.24 6.71
CA SER A 22 4.70 -7.99 5.95
C SER A 22 5.25 -9.31 5.38
N LEU A 23 6.50 -9.32 4.93
CA LEU A 23 7.19 -10.53 4.46
C LEU A 23 7.46 -11.53 5.59
N ASN A 24 7.89 -11.06 6.77
CA ASN A 24 8.06 -11.94 7.93
C ASN A 24 6.73 -12.56 8.37
N MET A 25 5.66 -11.77 8.42
CA MET A 25 4.30 -12.27 8.69
C MET A 25 3.84 -13.32 7.67
N LEU A 26 4.22 -13.19 6.40
CA LEU A 26 3.94 -14.19 5.37
C LEU A 26 4.74 -15.47 5.57
N LYS A 27 6.02 -15.35 5.93
CA LYS A 27 6.89 -16.49 6.23
C LYS A 27 6.34 -17.30 7.41
N ASP A 28 5.88 -16.63 8.45
CA ASP A 28 5.27 -17.28 9.62
C ASP A 28 3.93 -17.92 9.28
N LYS A 29 3.09 -17.26 8.47
CA LYS A 29 1.88 -17.87 7.92
C LYS A 29 2.18 -19.11 7.07
N TYR A 30 3.22 -19.08 6.25
CA TYR A 30 3.62 -20.22 5.43
C TYR A 30 4.15 -21.39 6.26
N LYS A 31 4.93 -21.12 7.32
CA LYS A 31 5.31 -22.15 8.31
C LYS A 31 4.09 -22.74 8.99
N SER A 32 3.15 -21.91 9.44
CA SER A 32 1.90 -22.39 10.02
C SER A 32 1.09 -23.23 9.03
N TYR A 33 1.09 -22.88 7.74
CA TYR A 33 0.46 -23.66 6.66
C TYR A 33 1.05 -25.07 6.51
N GLN A 34 2.38 -25.20 6.59
CA GLN A 34 3.03 -26.52 6.57
C GLN A 34 2.62 -27.36 7.78
N LEU A 35 2.47 -26.74 8.95
CA LEU A 35 2.01 -27.40 10.18
C LEU A 35 0.54 -27.87 10.08
N VAL A 36 -0.33 -27.17 9.33
CA VAL A 36 -1.73 -27.61 9.11
C VAL A 36 -1.84 -28.96 8.43
N LYS A 37 -0.79 -29.41 7.76
CA LYS A 37 -0.85 -30.73 7.13
C LYS A 37 -0.82 -31.88 8.14
N GLN A 38 -0.44 -31.64 9.41
CA GLN A 38 0.07 -32.72 10.28
C GLN A 38 -0.55 -32.87 11.68
N PHE A 39 -1.48 -32.04 12.15
CA PHE A 39 -1.97 -32.18 13.54
C PHE A 39 -3.43 -32.61 13.65
N THR A 40 -3.62 -33.86 14.05
CA THR A 40 -4.79 -34.30 14.84
C THR A 40 -4.71 -33.74 16.26
N PRO A 41 -5.84 -33.60 17.00
CA PRO A 41 -5.82 -33.20 18.41
C PRO A 41 -4.83 -34.00 19.27
N THR A 42 -4.70 -35.30 19.01
CA THR A 42 -3.76 -36.20 19.71
C THR A 42 -2.29 -35.79 19.48
N GLN A 43 -1.90 -35.53 18.22
CA GLN A 43 -0.55 -35.10 17.86
C GLN A 43 -0.22 -33.71 18.44
N LEU A 44 -1.23 -32.85 18.57
CA LEU A 44 -1.06 -31.51 19.13
C LEU A 44 -0.69 -31.55 20.62
N ILE A 45 -1.32 -32.44 21.40
CA ILE A 45 -1.00 -32.60 22.83
C ILE A 45 0.46 -33.03 23.01
N ASN A 46 0.89 -34.02 22.23
CA ASN A 46 2.27 -34.50 22.27
C ASN A 46 3.26 -33.37 21.94
N HIS A 47 2.95 -32.57 20.92
CA HIS A 47 3.77 -31.42 20.54
C HIS A 47 3.81 -30.32 21.62
N LEU A 48 2.67 -29.98 22.23
CA LEU A 48 2.59 -28.99 23.31
C LEU A 48 3.37 -29.43 24.55
N ASN A 49 3.29 -30.72 24.90
CA ASN A 49 4.05 -31.30 26.00
C ASN A 49 5.56 -31.26 25.74
N GLN A 50 6.00 -31.51 24.50
CA GLN A 50 7.41 -31.45 24.11
C GLN A 50 7.96 -30.01 24.11
N GLU A 51 7.24 -29.04 23.55
CA GLU A 51 7.72 -27.65 23.45
C GLU A 51 7.63 -26.84 24.74
N LYS A 52 7.04 -27.41 25.82
CA LYS A 52 6.72 -26.70 27.08
C LYS A 52 5.88 -25.41 26.92
N LYS A 53 5.29 -25.17 25.74
CA LYS A 53 4.41 -24.01 25.49
C LYS A 53 3.00 -24.28 26.01
N THR A 54 2.33 -23.22 26.47
CA THR A 54 0.94 -23.28 26.96
C THR A 54 -0.08 -22.90 25.90
N ASN A 55 0.35 -22.16 24.86
CA ASN A 55 -0.51 -21.69 23.78
C ASN A 55 0.14 -21.82 22.40
N ILE A 56 -0.63 -22.28 21.41
CA ILE A 56 -0.19 -22.31 20.01
C ILE A 56 -1.39 -22.00 19.10
N LYS A 57 -1.14 -21.25 18.02
CA LYS A 57 -2.09 -21.05 16.92
C LYS A 57 -2.02 -22.24 15.97
N VAL A 58 -3.08 -23.01 15.90
CA VAL A 58 -3.13 -24.20 15.04
C VAL A 58 -4.50 -24.37 14.40
N PHE A 59 -4.54 -25.22 13.38
CA PHE A 59 -5.76 -25.71 12.79
C PHE A 59 -6.03 -27.08 13.37
N VAL A 60 -7.26 -27.29 13.83
CA VAL A 60 -7.73 -28.58 14.33
C VAL A 60 -8.91 -29.02 13.48
N SER A 61 -8.81 -30.23 12.95
CA SER A 61 -9.91 -30.91 12.28
C SER A 61 -10.55 -31.90 13.23
N GLY A 62 -11.88 -31.94 13.25
CA GLY A 62 -12.63 -32.94 14.00
C GLY A 62 -14.13 -32.79 13.78
N GLU A 63 -14.89 -33.64 14.45
CA GLU A 63 -16.34 -33.60 14.39
C GLU A 63 -16.87 -32.53 15.34
N LEU A 64 -17.76 -31.67 14.84
CA LEU A 64 -18.40 -30.67 15.69
C LEU A 64 -19.56 -31.30 16.46
N ILE A 65 -19.40 -31.34 17.77
CA ILE A 65 -20.40 -31.84 18.71
C ILE A 65 -20.93 -30.68 19.54
N SER A 66 -22.23 -30.71 19.81
CA SER A 66 -22.87 -29.77 20.73
C SER A 66 -23.67 -30.52 21.78
N GLN A 67 -23.62 -30.06 23.02
CA GLN A 67 -24.35 -30.67 24.14
C GLN A 67 -25.87 -30.61 23.94
N LYS A 68 -26.36 -29.54 23.29
CA LYS A 68 -27.78 -29.34 22.97
C LYS A 68 -27.87 -28.63 21.62
N PRO A 69 -28.17 -29.34 20.51
CA PRO A 69 -28.39 -28.67 19.24
C PRO A 69 -29.56 -27.68 19.35
N LEU A 70 -29.56 -26.68 18.47
CA LEU A 70 -30.71 -25.77 18.36
C LEU A 70 -31.97 -26.60 18.10
N ALA A 71 -33.09 -26.20 18.69
CA ALA A 71 -34.42 -26.79 18.48
C ALA A 71 -34.96 -26.44 17.06
N SER A 72 -34.16 -26.66 16.03
CA SER A 72 -34.55 -26.65 14.64
C SER A 72 -34.88 -28.07 14.18
N LYS A 73 -35.58 -28.18 13.05
CA LYS A 73 -35.90 -29.48 12.42
C LYS A 73 -34.65 -30.33 12.13
N PHE A 74 -33.51 -29.67 11.93
CA PHE A 74 -32.20 -30.30 11.74
C PHE A 74 -31.33 -30.06 12.98
N PRO A 75 -30.42 -30.97 13.33
CA PRO A 75 -29.51 -30.79 14.45
C PRO A 75 -28.45 -29.74 14.09
N LEU A 76 -28.73 -28.47 14.38
CA LEU A 76 -27.86 -27.34 14.03
C LEU A 76 -27.11 -26.83 15.27
N ILE A 77 -25.82 -26.56 15.11
CA ILE A 77 -24.98 -25.90 16.11
C ILE A 77 -25.01 -24.38 15.93
N TRP A 78 -25.16 -23.96 14.67
CA TRP A 78 -25.30 -22.57 14.30
C TRP A 78 -26.33 -22.47 13.18
N SER A 79 -27.19 -21.46 13.24
CA SER A 79 -28.17 -21.12 12.20
C SER A 79 -28.05 -19.64 11.85
N GLN A 80 -28.05 -19.35 10.56
CA GLN A 80 -28.18 -18.02 9.99
C GLN A 80 -29.40 -18.01 9.06
N LYS A 81 -30.44 -17.30 9.48
CA LYS A 81 -31.64 -17.10 8.67
C LYS A 81 -31.51 -15.78 7.91
N ARG A 82 -31.72 -15.84 6.59
CA ARG A 82 -31.68 -14.70 5.67
C ARG A 82 -33.04 -14.53 5.02
N ILE A 83 -33.63 -13.35 5.17
CA ILE A 83 -34.94 -13.02 4.62
C ILE A 83 -34.75 -12.15 3.39
N TYR A 84 -35.27 -12.58 2.25
CA TYR A 84 -35.20 -11.88 0.98
C TYR A 84 -36.60 -11.48 0.51
N ASP A 85 -36.77 -10.25 0.04
CA ASP A 85 -37.93 -9.91 -0.78
C ASP A 85 -37.64 -10.36 -2.23
N LEU A 86 -38.56 -11.14 -2.80
CA LEU A 86 -38.49 -11.64 -4.18
C LEU A 86 -39.28 -10.74 -5.13
N TYR A 87 -38.68 -10.44 -6.28
CA TYR A 87 -39.29 -9.65 -7.35
C TYR A 87 -39.46 -10.50 -8.61
N ASN A 88 -40.34 -10.07 -9.54
CA ASN A 88 -40.68 -10.83 -10.75
C ASN A 88 -39.49 -11.17 -11.65
N ASN A 89 -38.44 -10.35 -11.59
CA ASN A 89 -37.24 -10.51 -12.42
C ASN A 89 -36.17 -11.40 -11.78
N ASN A 90 -36.53 -12.28 -10.83
CA ASN A 90 -35.60 -13.08 -10.01
C ASN A 90 -34.60 -12.25 -9.17
N ILE A 91 -34.81 -10.93 -9.09
CA ILE A 91 -34.02 -10.06 -8.22
C ILE A 91 -34.42 -10.35 -6.77
N LYS A 92 -33.42 -10.48 -5.90
CA LYS A 92 -33.61 -10.70 -4.47
C LYS A 92 -33.04 -9.51 -3.72
N LYS A 93 -33.80 -8.93 -2.81
CA LYS A 93 -33.30 -7.90 -1.89
C LYS A 93 -33.23 -8.49 -0.49
N LEU A 94 -32.01 -8.58 0.06
CA LEU A 94 -31.82 -9.01 1.45
C LEU A 94 -32.42 -7.97 2.39
N LYS A 95 -33.36 -8.40 3.24
CA LYS A 95 -34.08 -7.55 4.18
C LYS A 95 -33.55 -7.68 5.60
N LYS A 96 -33.31 -8.91 6.05
CA LYS A 96 -32.89 -9.20 7.43
C LYS A 96 -31.97 -10.41 7.48
N ILE A 97 -31.00 -10.35 8.38
CA ILE A 97 -30.19 -11.49 8.80
C ILE A 97 -30.44 -11.69 10.30
N THR A 98 -30.74 -12.91 10.71
CA THR A 98 -30.72 -13.32 12.12
C THR A 98 -29.80 -14.51 12.28
N SER A 99 -28.94 -14.48 13.29
CA SER A 99 -28.05 -15.58 13.66
C SER A 99 -28.39 -16.10 15.04
N LYS A 100 -28.35 -17.42 15.19
CA LYS A 100 -28.49 -18.13 16.46
C LYS A 100 -27.40 -19.20 16.52
N GLY A 101 -26.80 -19.39 17.68
CA GLY A 101 -25.77 -20.40 17.88
C GLY A 101 -25.81 -20.93 19.30
N VAL A 102 -25.39 -22.18 19.49
CA VAL A 102 -25.35 -22.83 20.80
C VAL A 102 -24.33 -22.12 21.71
N THR A 103 -24.56 -22.21 23.03
CA THR A 103 -23.69 -21.64 24.06
C THR A 103 -22.36 -22.37 24.17
N GLN A 104 -22.37 -23.70 24.00
CA GLN A 104 -21.21 -24.56 24.11
C GLN A 104 -21.09 -25.50 22.90
N ILE A 105 -19.87 -25.56 22.36
CA ILE A 105 -19.50 -26.36 21.20
C ILE A 105 -18.19 -27.03 21.54
N SER A 106 -18.03 -28.29 21.15
CA SER A 106 -16.79 -29.02 21.31
C SER A 106 -16.39 -29.69 20.00
N ILE A 107 -15.10 -29.77 19.74
CA ILE A 107 -14.54 -30.58 18.66
C ILE A 107 -14.14 -31.91 19.28
N ALA A 108 -14.69 -33.01 18.78
CA ALA A 108 -14.24 -34.33 19.19
C ALA A 108 -13.43 -34.99 18.07
N ASP A 109 -12.36 -35.66 18.49
CA ASP A 109 -11.72 -36.75 17.77
C ASP A 109 -11.90 -38.02 18.61
N SER A 110 -11.66 -39.19 18.03
CA SER A 110 -11.78 -40.54 18.60
C SER A 110 -11.28 -40.71 20.04
N LYS A 111 -10.38 -39.82 20.53
CA LYS A 111 -9.78 -39.89 21.87
C LYS A 111 -9.83 -38.60 22.68
N PHE A 112 -10.14 -37.44 22.08
CA PHE A 112 -10.03 -36.15 22.76
C PHE A 112 -11.15 -35.19 22.38
N GLN A 113 -11.62 -34.43 23.37
CA GLN A 113 -12.59 -33.36 23.20
C GLN A 113 -11.91 -32.01 23.46
N VAL A 114 -12.11 -31.07 22.54
CA VAL A 114 -11.61 -29.68 22.64
C VAL A 114 -12.81 -28.76 22.78
N ASP A 115 -12.92 -28.09 23.92
CA ASP A 115 -14.02 -27.16 24.17
C ASP A 115 -13.76 -25.83 23.48
N ILE A 116 -14.76 -25.32 22.76
CA ILE A 116 -14.70 -24.04 22.07
C ILE A 116 -15.33 -22.98 22.96
N LEU A 117 -14.52 -22.04 23.43
CA LEU A 117 -15.02 -20.87 24.14
C LEU A 117 -15.58 -19.87 23.13
N ARG A 118 -16.86 -19.54 23.30
CA ARG A 118 -17.59 -18.66 22.39
C ARG A 118 -16.94 -17.27 22.36
N SER A 119 -16.48 -16.85 21.19
CA SER A 119 -16.01 -15.48 20.94
C SER A 119 -17.08 -14.69 20.18
N THR A 120 -17.09 -13.37 20.35
CA THR A 120 -18.01 -12.46 19.65
C THR A 120 -17.66 -12.28 18.17
N ASN A 121 -16.41 -12.52 17.78
CA ASN A 121 -15.88 -12.23 16.45
C ASN A 121 -15.78 -13.47 15.55
N PHE A 122 -16.73 -14.39 15.69
CA PHE A 122 -16.65 -15.69 15.04
C PHE A 122 -17.13 -15.65 13.58
N ASN A 123 -16.19 -15.79 12.61
CA ASN A 123 -16.56 -15.85 11.20
C ASN A 123 -16.86 -17.30 10.76
N CYS A 124 -18.14 -17.64 10.78
CA CYS A 124 -18.66 -18.94 10.36
C CYS A 124 -19.23 -18.95 8.92
N HIS A 125 -19.29 -17.79 8.23
CA HIS A 125 -20.06 -17.66 7.00
C HIS A 125 -19.63 -18.60 5.87
N ALA A 126 -18.34 -18.96 5.80
CA ALA A 126 -17.80 -19.86 4.79
C ALA A 126 -18.20 -21.33 5.01
N SER A 127 -18.61 -21.69 6.22
CA SER A 127 -18.97 -23.07 6.61
C SER A 127 -20.46 -23.35 6.64
N LEU A 128 -21.27 -22.32 6.44
CA LEU A 128 -22.72 -22.45 6.49
C LEU A 128 -23.22 -23.25 5.28
N THR A 129 -23.83 -24.40 5.54
CA THR A 129 -24.53 -25.19 4.53
C THR A 129 -25.94 -24.64 4.35
N HIS A 130 -26.44 -24.70 3.12
CA HIS A 130 -27.85 -24.43 2.86
C HIS A 130 -28.67 -25.56 3.47
N ILE A 131 -29.69 -25.21 4.26
CA ILE A 131 -30.55 -26.19 4.96
C ILE A 131 -31.91 -26.26 4.27
N GLN A 132 -32.58 -25.12 4.16
CA GLN A 132 -33.92 -25.04 3.59
C GLN A 132 -34.25 -23.65 3.06
N ASP A 133 -35.16 -23.63 2.09
CA ASP A 133 -35.79 -22.43 1.54
C ASP A 133 -37.30 -22.51 1.85
N ILE A 134 -37.84 -21.49 2.52
CA ILE A 134 -39.28 -21.36 2.78
C ILE A 134 -39.77 -20.10 2.06
N PHE A 135 -40.76 -20.25 1.18
CA PHE A 135 -41.34 -19.15 0.42
C PHE A 135 -42.72 -18.77 0.96
N TYR A 136 -42.88 -17.49 1.30
CA TYR A 136 -44.11 -16.87 1.75
C TYR A 136 -44.66 -15.99 0.62
N PRO A 137 -45.61 -16.50 -0.18
CA PRO A 137 -46.19 -15.71 -1.26
C PRO A 137 -46.94 -14.52 -0.68
N LYS A 138 -46.78 -13.35 -1.32
CA LYS A 138 -47.56 -12.16 -1.01
C LYS A 138 -48.71 -12.07 -2.00
N GLN A 139 -49.93 -11.93 -1.50
CA GLN A 139 -51.07 -11.65 -2.37
C GLN A 139 -50.92 -10.25 -2.97
N LEU A 140 -50.68 -10.21 -4.28
CA LEU A 140 -50.61 -8.97 -5.05
C LEU A 140 -51.99 -8.55 -5.53
N SER A 141 -52.27 -7.25 -5.48
CA SER A 141 -53.46 -6.68 -6.10
C SER A 141 -53.42 -6.87 -7.62
N ILE A 142 -54.59 -6.83 -8.28
CA ILE A 142 -54.71 -6.98 -9.73
C ILE A 142 -53.78 -5.97 -10.45
N PHE A 143 -53.78 -4.71 -10.01
CA PHE A 143 -52.89 -3.68 -10.54
C PHE A 143 -51.40 -4.01 -10.37
N GLN A 144 -50.99 -4.55 -9.22
CA GLN A 144 -49.61 -4.97 -8.98
C GLN A 144 -49.19 -6.15 -9.86
N ARG A 145 -50.13 -7.06 -10.16
CA ARG A 145 -49.87 -8.17 -11.10
C ARG A 145 -49.71 -7.66 -12.53
N ILE A 146 -50.59 -6.77 -12.97
CA ILE A 146 -50.54 -6.15 -14.31
C ILE A 146 -49.23 -5.37 -14.47
N THR A 147 -48.87 -4.53 -13.51
CA THR A 147 -47.61 -3.76 -13.55
C THR A 147 -46.38 -4.68 -13.57
N ASN A 148 -46.33 -5.70 -12.70
CA ASN A 148 -45.24 -6.69 -12.73
C ASN A 148 -45.16 -7.46 -14.06
N PHE A 149 -46.31 -7.73 -14.70
CA PHE A 149 -46.37 -8.36 -16.03
C PHE A 149 -45.80 -7.42 -17.11
N ILE A 150 -46.26 -6.18 -17.19
CA ILE A 150 -45.73 -5.17 -18.12
C ILE A 150 -44.22 -4.99 -17.93
N LEU A 151 -43.76 -4.87 -16.69
CA LEU A 151 -42.33 -4.76 -16.37
C LEU A 151 -41.51 -5.95 -16.83
N ARG A 152 -42.05 -7.17 -16.71
CA ARG A 152 -41.38 -8.38 -17.19
C ARG A 152 -41.26 -8.36 -18.71
N THR A 153 -42.33 -8.00 -19.41
CA THR A 153 -42.35 -7.91 -20.88
C THR A 153 -41.37 -6.85 -21.38
N VAL A 154 -41.33 -5.67 -20.75
CA VAL A 154 -40.42 -4.58 -21.14
C VAL A 154 -38.95 -4.92 -20.86
N ASN A 155 -38.64 -5.56 -19.72
CA ASN A 155 -37.27 -5.98 -19.42
C ASN A 155 -36.79 -7.14 -20.29
N GLN A 156 -37.70 -7.91 -20.90
CA GLN A 156 -37.34 -8.96 -21.86
C GLN A 156 -37.01 -8.40 -23.24
N THR A 157 -37.60 -7.27 -23.63
CA THR A 157 -37.40 -6.65 -24.94
C THR A 157 -36.28 -5.62 -24.99
N ARG A 158 -35.90 -5.01 -23.85
CA ARG A 158 -34.80 -4.04 -23.79
C ARG A 158 -33.50 -4.67 -23.27
N SER A 159 -32.37 -4.31 -23.90
CA SER A 159 -31.02 -4.70 -23.43
C SER A 159 -30.67 -4.05 -22.09
N GLU A 160 -31.20 -2.86 -21.82
CA GLU A 160 -31.00 -2.15 -20.57
C GLU A 160 -32.13 -2.44 -19.57
N LYS A 161 -31.77 -3.02 -18.42
CA LYS A 161 -32.69 -3.31 -17.33
C LYS A 161 -33.21 -2.00 -16.74
N MET A 162 -34.53 -1.83 -16.68
CA MET A 162 -35.13 -0.65 -16.04
C MET A 162 -34.76 -0.57 -14.55
N PRO A 163 -34.61 0.64 -13.99
CA PRO A 163 -34.24 0.82 -12.58
C PRO A 163 -35.33 0.35 -11.61
N PHE A 164 -36.59 0.28 -12.08
CA PHE A 164 -37.72 -0.18 -11.28
C PHE A 164 -37.80 -1.71 -11.26
N ARG A 165 -37.74 -2.29 -10.06
CA ARG A 165 -37.67 -3.74 -9.83
C ARG A 165 -39.04 -4.43 -9.73
N GLY A 166 -40.13 -3.66 -9.81
CA GLY A 166 -41.49 -4.15 -9.60
C GLY A 166 -41.89 -4.29 -8.13
N PHE A 167 -43.08 -4.82 -7.91
CA PHE A 167 -43.60 -5.16 -6.58
C PHE A 167 -43.09 -6.53 -6.14
N SER A 168 -42.80 -6.67 -4.84
CA SER A 168 -42.33 -7.95 -4.29
C SER A 168 -43.45 -8.99 -4.32
N ILE A 169 -43.17 -10.13 -4.95
CA ILE A 169 -44.11 -11.26 -5.11
C ILE A 169 -44.22 -12.08 -3.82
N GLY A 170 -43.22 -11.98 -2.94
CA GLY A 170 -43.23 -12.69 -1.67
C GLY A 170 -41.91 -12.55 -0.93
N GLN A 171 -41.82 -13.24 0.19
CA GLN A 171 -40.60 -13.33 0.99
C GLN A 171 -40.02 -14.74 0.89
N LEU A 172 -38.73 -14.82 0.60
CA LEU A 172 -37.96 -16.06 0.66
C LEU A 172 -37.11 -16.04 1.91
N GLU A 173 -37.42 -16.95 2.83
CA GLU A 173 -36.58 -17.21 3.98
C GLU A 173 -35.63 -18.35 3.64
N ARG A 174 -34.32 -18.09 3.74
CA ARG A 174 -33.28 -19.09 3.57
C ARG A 174 -32.61 -19.34 4.89
N GLU A 175 -32.59 -20.59 5.31
CA GLU A 175 -31.84 -21.00 6.47
C GLU A 175 -30.53 -21.65 6.04
N TYR A 176 -29.45 -21.15 6.62
CA TYR A 176 -28.14 -21.76 6.51
C TYR A 176 -27.65 -22.17 7.88
N GLY A 177 -26.86 -23.22 7.99
CA GLY A 177 -26.39 -23.68 9.29
C GLY A 177 -25.12 -24.51 9.28
N ILE A 178 -24.64 -24.80 10.48
CA ILE A 178 -23.59 -25.79 10.75
C ILE A 178 -24.29 -26.98 11.36
N LEU A 179 -24.20 -28.13 10.70
CA LEU A 179 -24.81 -29.38 11.15
C LEU A 179 -23.96 -29.99 12.26
N ALA A 180 -24.62 -30.53 13.28
CA ALA A 180 -23.95 -31.34 14.28
C ALA A 180 -23.57 -32.69 13.67
N GLY A 181 -22.37 -33.17 14.00
CA GLY A 181 -21.85 -34.45 13.50
C GLY A 181 -21.11 -34.37 12.16
N ASP A 182 -21.13 -33.22 11.48
CA ASP A 182 -20.29 -33.00 10.31
C ASP A 182 -18.83 -32.73 10.74
N SER A 183 -17.87 -33.16 9.91
CA SER A 183 -16.45 -32.86 10.12
C SER A 183 -16.13 -31.42 9.70
N TYR A 184 -15.46 -30.66 10.56
CA TYR A 184 -15.01 -29.30 10.26
C TYR A 184 -13.55 -29.10 10.64
N VAL A 185 -12.93 -28.11 9.99
CA VAL A 185 -11.60 -27.60 10.32
C VAL A 185 -11.74 -26.24 10.96
N ILE A 186 -11.25 -26.11 12.19
CA ILE A 186 -11.34 -24.86 12.95
C ILE A 186 -9.94 -24.29 13.15
N TYR A 187 -9.80 -22.99 12.93
CA TYR A 187 -8.59 -22.25 13.17
C TYR A 187 -8.73 -21.37 14.40
N GLY A 188 -7.82 -21.48 15.35
CA GLY A 188 -7.82 -20.62 16.53
C GLY A 188 -6.58 -20.78 17.38
N GLU A 189 -6.61 -20.17 18.56
CA GLU A 189 -5.57 -20.31 19.57
C GLU A 189 -5.98 -21.44 20.51
N ILE A 190 -5.14 -22.45 20.62
CA ILE A 190 -5.37 -23.58 21.53
C ILE A 190 -4.55 -23.38 22.78
N PHE A 191 -5.23 -23.55 23.91
CA PHE A 191 -4.68 -23.49 25.24
C PHE A 191 -4.78 -24.89 25.85
N LEU A 192 -3.64 -25.41 26.32
CA LEU A 192 -3.60 -26.62 27.12
C LEU A 192 -3.55 -26.22 28.59
N ASP A 193 -4.64 -26.46 29.30
CA ASP A 193 -4.64 -26.36 30.75
C ASP A 193 -4.02 -27.65 31.31
N LYS A 194 -2.79 -27.53 31.82
CA LYS A 194 -2.04 -28.66 32.37
C LYS A 194 -2.67 -29.23 33.64
N TYR A 195 -3.37 -28.40 34.43
CA TYR A 195 -3.99 -28.86 35.67
C TYR A 195 -5.22 -29.72 35.39
N LEU A 196 -6.03 -29.30 34.41
CA LEU A 196 -7.23 -30.03 34.01
C LEU A 196 -6.96 -31.10 32.96
N ASN A 197 -5.75 -31.11 32.36
CA ASN A 197 -5.40 -31.89 31.17
C ASN A 197 -6.45 -31.74 30.05
N LYS A 198 -6.95 -30.51 29.86
CA LYS A 198 -7.99 -30.16 28.90
C LYS A 198 -7.48 -29.16 27.88
N LEU A 199 -7.91 -29.35 26.63
CA LEU A 199 -7.65 -28.42 25.54
C LEU A 199 -8.84 -27.48 25.37
N PHE A 200 -8.55 -26.19 25.34
CA PHE A 200 -9.52 -25.14 25.06
C PHE A 200 -9.13 -24.42 23.79
N LEU A 201 -10.09 -24.26 22.88
CA LEU A 201 -9.94 -23.40 21.72
C LEU A 201 -10.50 -22.02 22.05
N GLN A 202 -9.61 -21.04 22.26
CA GLN A 202 -9.97 -19.65 22.48
C GLN A 202 -9.88 -18.88 21.16
N ASN A 203 -10.77 -17.91 20.98
CA ASN A 203 -10.79 -17.02 19.81
C ASN A 203 -10.75 -17.78 18.48
N PRO A 204 -11.68 -18.71 18.23
CA PRO A 204 -11.73 -19.37 16.95
C PRO A 204 -12.01 -18.31 15.87
N LYS A 205 -11.17 -18.26 14.84
CA LYS A 205 -11.20 -17.23 13.80
C LYS A 205 -12.02 -17.68 12.59
N HIS A 206 -11.87 -18.95 12.22
CA HIS A 206 -12.52 -19.54 11.06
C HIS A 206 -12.97 -20.97 11.37
N ILE A 207 -14.21 -21.31 11.05
CA ILE A 207 -14.63 -22.69 10.78
C ILE A 207 -14.63 -22.84 9.27
N LEU A 208 -14.11 -23.95 8.78
CA LEU A 208 -14.14 -24.36 7.38
C LEU A 208 -14.68 -25.78 7.29
N ARG A 209 -15.42 -26.10 6.23
CA ARG A 209 -15.98 -27.45 6.03
C ARG A 209 -14.87 -28.44 5.72
N ASP A 210 -13.99 -28.06 4.79
CA ASP A 210 -12.90 -28.93 4.32
C ASP A 210 -11.54 -28.27 4.45
N LYS A 211 -10.52 -29.11 4.63
CA LYS A 211 -9.12 -28.71 4.49
C LYS A 211 -8.86 -28.01 3.14
N ARG A 212 -9.53 -28.44 2.05
CA ARG A 212 -9.40 -27.79 0.74
C ARG A 212 -9.83 -26.32 0.75
N GLN A 213 -10.92 -25.99 1.45
CA GLN A 213 -11.37 -24.60 1.57
C GLN A 213 -10.34 -23.76 2.33
N LEU A 214 -9.71 -24.34 3.34
CA LEU A 214 -8.62 -23.69 4.05
C LEU A 214 -7.42 -23.42 3.15
N LEU A 215 -6.98 -24.42 2.38
CA LEU A 215 -5.85 -24.25 1.47
C LEU A 215 -6.16 -23.13 0.47
N ARG A 216 -7.36 -23.10 -0.10
CA ARG A 216 -7.80 -22.02 -1.00
C ARG A 216 -7.81 -20.67 -0.32
N PHE A 217 -8.30 -20.57 0.92
CA PHE A 217 -8.32 -19.31 1.66
C PHE A 217 -6.92 -18.79 1.99
N ILE A 218 -6.00 -19.68 2.37
CA ILE A 218 -4.60 -19.30 2.61
C ILE A 218 -3.93 -18.93 1.29
N GLU A 219 -4.12 -19.70 0.22
CA GLU A 219 -3.59 -19.41 -1.10
C GLU A 219 -4.07 -18.07 -1.64
N THR A 220 -5.34 -17.71 -1.47
CA THR A 220 -5.85 -16.40 -1.92
C THR A 220 -5.22 -15.26 -1.12
N GLN A 221 -5.01 -15.43 0.19
CA GLN A 221 -4.27 -14.43 0.98
C GLN A 221 -2.82 -14.29 0.52
N ILE A 222 -2.12 -15.41 0.25
CA ILE A 222 -0.75 -15.40 -0.25
C ILE A 222 -0.69 -14.75 -1.63
N ARG A 223 -1.57 -15.15 -2.56
CA ARG A 223 -1.64 -14.56 -3.92
C ARG A 223 -1.90 -13.07 -3.87
N PHE A 224 -2.82 -12.61 -3.04
CA PHE A 224 -3.12 -11.18 -2.89
C PHE A 224 -1.90 -10.41 -2.37
N LYS A 225 -1.17 -10.97 -1.40
CA LYS A 225 0.06 -10.35 -0.89
C LYS A 225 1.20 -10.36 -1.90
N ASN A 226 1.38 -11.45 -2.65
CA ASN A 226 2.33 -11.51 -3.75
C ASN A 226 2.00 -10.47 -4.83
N PHE A 227 0.71 -10.31 -5.15
CA PHE A 227 0.24 -9.29 -6.07
C PHE A 227 0.56 -7.87 -5.58
N GLN A 228 0.37 -7.59 -4.29
CA GLN A 228 0.79 -6.30 -3.68
C GLN A 228 2.30 -6.06 -3.83
N ILE A 229 3.13 -7.10 -3.65
CA ILE A 229 4.60 -7.00 -3.81
C ILE A 229 4.94 -6.72 -5.29
N ILE A 230 4.30 -7.40 -6.24
CA ILE A 230 4.52 -7.18 -7.68
C ILE A 230 4.14 -5.75 -8.07
N ILE A 231 3.00 -5.23 -7.61
CA ILE A 231 2.60 -3.83 -7.85
C ILE A 231 3.66 -2.86 -7.29
N LEU A 232 4.16 -3.11 -6.08
CA LEU A 232 5.19 -2.27 -5.47
C LEU A 232 6.47 -2.28 -6.31
N LEU A 233 6.92 -3.45 -6.78
CA LEU A 233 8.09 -3.57 -7.66
C LEU A 233 7.89 -2.83 -8.98
N MET A 234 6.72 -2.97 -9.60
CA MET A 234 6.38 -2.24 -10.83
C MET A 234 6.39 -0.72 -10.61
N ALA A 235 5.89 -0.25 -9.46
CA ALA A 235 5.93 1.17 -9.11
C ALA A 235 7.37 1.68 -8.91
N ILE A 236 8.24 0.89 -8.27
CA ILE A 236 9.67 1.24 -8.09
C ILE A 236 10.39 1.30 -9.45
N LEU A 237 10.16 0.32 -10.33
CA LEU A 237 10.72 0.32 -11.68
C LEU A 237 10.24 1.52 -12.50
N PHE A 238 8.95 1.88 -12.38
CA PHE A 238 8.39 3.06 -13.02
C PHE A 238 9.02 4.36 -12.51
N LEU A 239 9.20 4.51 -11.19
CA LEU A 239 9.87 5.66 -10.61
C LEU A 239 11.34 5.76 -11.03
N PHE A 240 12.06 4.64 -11.10
CA PHE A 240 13.44 4.58 -11.58
C PHE A 240 13.55 4.96 -13.06
N TYR A 241 12.66 4.44 -13.90
CA TYR A 241 12.57 4.81 -15.32
C TYR A 241 12.26 6.32 -15.49
N TRP A 242 11.31 6.84 -14.72
CA TRP A 242 10.98 8.27 -14.75
C TRP A 242 12.17 9.13 -14.29
N PHE A 243 12.85 8.73 -13.22
CA PHE A 243 14.03 9.42 -12.68
C PHE A 243 15.19 9.43 -13.68
N THR A 244 15.50 8.28 -14.29
CA THR A 244 16.57 8.20 -15.30
C THR A 244 16.25 9.05 -16.54
N LYS A 245 15.00 9.05 -17.01
CA LYS A 245 14.57 9.91 -18.13
C LYS A 245 14.68 11.40 -17.81
N ASN A 246 14.24 11.82 -16.63
CA ASN A 246 14.27 13.23 -16.23
C ASN A 246 15.69 13.70 -15.84
N SER A 247 16.52 12.82 -15.27
CA SER A 247 17.90 13.15 -14.92
C SER A 247 18.75 13.54 -16.13
N LYS A 248 18.54 12.91 -17.30
CA LYS A 248 19.26 13.25 -18.53
C LYS A 248 19.07 14.72 -18.93
N THR A 249 17.83 15.22 -18.87
CA THR A 249 17.53 16.61 -19.24
C THR A 249 18.12 17.60 -18.24
N VAL A 250 18.10 17.25 -16.94
CA VAL A 250 18.70 18.07 -15.88
C VAL A 250 20.23 18.10 -16.00
N ILE A 251 20.87 16.95 -16.24
CA ILE A 251 22.33 16.86 -16.41
C ILE A 251 22.77 17.68 -17.63
N GLN A 252 22.06 17.57 -18.76
CA GLN A 252 22.35 18.38 -19.95
C GLN A 252 22.27 19.88 -19.66
N LYS A 253 21.24 20.34 -18.94
CA LYS A 253 21.13 21.74 -18.50
C LYS A 253 22.27 22.13 -17.56
N LEU A 254 22.66 21.29 -16.61
CA LEU A 254 23.77 21.60 -15.69
C LEU A 254 25.12 21.72 -16.41
N VAL A 255 25.37 20.84 -17.38
CA VAL A 255 26.60 20.89 -18.20
C VAL A 255 26.64 22.19 -19.02
N SER A 256 25.52 22.59 -19.65
CA SER A 256 25.47 23.84 -20.43
C SER A 256 25.62 25.08 -19.54
N TYR A 257 24.98 25.13 -18.37
CA TYR A 257 25.19 26.21 -17.40
C TYR A 257 26.65 26.33 -16.97
N ARG A 258 27.33 25.19 -16.71
CA ARG A 258 28.73 25.18 -16.31
C ARG A 258 29.65 25.74 -17.41
N GLN A 259 29.37 25.44 -18.67
CA GLN A 259 30.10 26.00 -19.82
C GLN A 259 29.90 27.51 -19.95
N ILE A 260 28.66 28.01 -19.79
CA ILE A 260 28.35 29.45 -19.88
C ILE A 260 29.03 30.24 -18.76
N TYR A 261 28.98 29.76 -17.51
CA TYR A 261 29.67 30.41 -16.39
C TYR A 261 31.19 30.48 -16.60
N LYS A 262 31.79 29.42 -17.18
CA LYS A 262 33.22 29.40 -17.50
C LYS A 262 33.56 30.47 -18.55
N LEU A 263 32.74 30.63 -19.59
CA LEU A 263 32.91 31.66 -20.62
C LEU A 263 32.73 33.08 -20.07
N GLN A 264 31.72 33.32 -19.23
CA GLN A 264 31.50 34.64 -18.61
C GLN A 264 32.67 35.05 -17.71
N LYS A 265 33.20 34.11 -16.91
CA LYS A 265 34.39 34.35 -16.09
C LYS A 265 35.61 34.75 -16.93
N LEU A 266 35.81 34.11 -18.09
CA LEU A 266 36.89 34.45 -19.02
C LEU A 266 36.67 35.81 -19.71
N ARG A 267 35.43 36.15 -20.09
CA ARG A 267 35.12 37.46 -20.68
C ARG A 267 35.36 38.61 -19.69
N GLY A 268 34.98 38.44 -18.42
CA GLY A 268 35.24 39.43 -17.37
C GLY A 268 36.73 39.67 -17.16
N LEU A 269 37.55 38.61 -17.16
CA LEU A 269 39.01 38.74 -17.07
C LEU A 269 39.60 39.45 -18.30
N LYS A 270 39.12 39.16 -19.50
CA LYS A 270 39.59 39.81 -20.73
C LYS A 270 39.42 41.34 -20.67
N HIS A 271 38.29 41.82 -20.13
CA HIS A 271 38.02 43.26 -20.04
C HIS A 271 38.88 43.98 -18.98
N ILE A 272 39.23 43.30 -17.88
CA ILE A 272 40.12 43.86 -16.85
C ILE A 272 41.56 44.00 -17.39
N VAL A 273 42.01 43.02 -18.17
CA VAL A 273 43.35 43.05 -18.77
C VAL A 273 43.46 44.16 -19.82
N ILE A 274 42.48 44.31 -20.73
CA ILE A 274 42.52 45.32 -21.80
C ILE A 274 42.53 46.75 -21.22
N ASN A 275 41.63 47.07 -20.29
CA ASN A 275 41.55 48.41 -19.70
C ASN A 275 42.81 48.81 -18.90
N ASN A 276 43.60 47.85 -18.43
CA ASN A 276 44.84 48.15 -17.70
C ASN A 276 45.96 48.65 -18.62
N PHE A 277 45.91 48.35 -19.92
CA PHE A 277 46.94 48.77 -20.88
C PHE A 277 46.60 50.03 -21.65
N GLU A 278 45.35 50.50 -21.65
CA GLU A 278 44.93 51.71 -22.38
C GLU A 278 45.15 52.99 -21.55
N CYS A 279 45.57 54.07 -22.22
CA CYS A 279 45.73 55.40 -21.61
C CYS A 279 44.43 55.82 -20.89
N GLN A 280 44.54 56.19 -19.61
CA GLN A 280 43.38 56.59 -18.81
C GLN A 280 42.70 57.87 -19.29
N ASN A 281 43.35 58.62 -20.20
CA ASN A 281 42.78 59.86 -20.72
C ASN A 281 42.05 59.66 -22.06
N CYS A 282 42.70 59.06 -23.06
CA CYS A 282 42.08 58.90 -24.38
C CYS A 282 41.40 57.55 -24.60
N PHE A 283 41.70 56.52 -23.79
CA PHE A 283 41.20 55.14 -23.96
C PHE A 283 41.40 54.55 -25.36
N GLN A 284 42.32 55.10 -26.17
CA GLN A 284 42.54 54.70 -27.56
C GLN A 284 43.95 54.17 -27.82
N GLN A 285 44.95 54.67 -27.08
CA GLN A 285 46.34 54.30 -27.23
C GLN A 285 46.86 53.59 -25.97
N PRO A 286 47.81 52.65 -26.11
CA PRO A 286 48.39 52.00 -24.95
C PRO A 286 49.15 53.01 -24.08
N LYS A 287 49.16 52.78 -22.77
CA LYS A 287 50.04 53.50 -21.85
C LYS A 287 51.46 53.17 -22.27
N ASN A 288 52.30 54.17 -22.47
CA ASN A 288 53.69 53.99 -22.86
C ASN A 288 54.62 54.96 -22.12
N ILE A 289 54.13 55.65 -21.09
CA ILE A 289 54.93 56.55 -20.26
C ILE A 289 54.86 56.16 -18.79
N ILE A 290 56.03 56.11 -18.15
CA ILE A 290 56.20 56.02 -16.70
C ILE A 290 56.47 57.41 -16.12
N ASN A 291 55.75 57.76 -15.06
CA ASN A 291 55.98 59.00 -14.31
C ASN A 291 56.97 58.75 -13.17
N LEU A 292 58.07 59.50 -13.11
CA LEU A 292 59.03 59.44 -12.00
C LEU A 292 58.80 60.56 -10.97
N PRO A 293 59.02 60.30 -9.67
CA PRO A 293 59.59 59.07 -9.08
C PRO A 293 58.56 57.96 -8.76
N CYS A 294 57.26 58.19 -8.94
CA CYS A 294 56.21 57.27 -8.46
C CYS A 294 56.06 55.97 -9.28
N LYS A 295 56.70 55.87 -10.44
CA LYS A 295 56.71 54.73 -11.38
C LYS A 295 55.34 54.29 -11.90
N HIS A 296 54.29 55.11 -11.75
CA HIS A 296 52.98 54.80 -12.31
C HIS A 296 52.96 55.03 -13.82
N MET A 297 52.44 54.04 -14.54
CA MET A 297 52.23 54.07 -15.99
C MET A 297 50.75 54.31 -16.26
N VAL A 298 50.40 55.51 -16.74
CA VAL A 298 49.00 56.01 -16.74
C VAL A 298 48.55 56.56 -18.08
N LEU A 299 49.49 57.14 -18.84
CA LEU A 299 49.20 57.92 -20.05
C LEU A 299 49.95 57.37 -21.26
N CYS A 300 49.43 57.70 -22.44
CA CYS A 300 50.16 57.57 -23.70
C CYS A 300 50.89 58.87 -24.06
N GLN A 301 51.87 58.78 -24.95
CA GLN A 301 52.73 59.88 -25.37
C GLN A 301 51.96 61.09 -25.89
N SER A 302 50.91 60.86 -26.69
CA SER A 302 50.07 61.93 -27.23
C SER A 302 49.35 62.71 -26.12
N CYS A 303 48.78 62.01 -25.13
CA CYS A 303 48.06 62.65 -24.04
C CYS A 303 48.97 63.45 -23.11
N LYS A 304 50.21 62.98 -22.89
CA LYS A 304 51.21 63.71 -22.09
C LYS A 304 51.51 65.08 -22.71
N GLN A 305 51.69 65.14 -24.03
CA GLN A 305 52.01 66.39 -24.74
C GLN A 305 50.87 67.41 -24.67
N VAL A 306 49.62 66.94 -24.70
CA VAL A 306 48.44 67.82 -24.69
C VAL A 306 48.12 68.33 -23.28
N LEU A 307 48.29 67.51 -22.24
CA LEU A 307 47.71 67.78 -20.92
C LEU A 307 48.62 68.49 -19.91
N ASN A 308 49.90 68.74 -20.20
CA ASN A 308 50.85 69.43 -19.31
C ASN A 308 50.69 69.07 -17.81
N ILE A 309 50.67 67.77 -17.51
CA ILE A 309 50.37 67.24 -16.19
C ILE A 309 51.59 67.34 -15.27
N SER A 310 51.46 68.02 -14.13
CA SER A 310 52.53 68.19 -13.14
C SER A 310 52.47 67.20 -11.95
N LYS A 311 51.37 66.44 -11.83
CA LYS A 311 51.15 65.45 -10.75
C LYS A 311 50.56 64.16 -11.30
N CYS A 312 51.00 63.02 -10.78
CA CYS A 312 50.50 61.71 -11.21
C CYS A 312 48.99 61.57 -10.92
N PRO A 313 48.16 61.18 -11.91
CA PRO A 313 46.71 61.02 -11.69
C PRO A 313 46.34 59.95 -10.65
N ILE A 314 47.20 58.94 -10.44
CA ILE A 314 46.95 57.83 -9.51
C ILE A 314 47.34 58.22 -8.08
N CYS A 315 48.60 58.59 -7.84
CA CYS A 315 49.11 58.84 -6.49
C CYS A 315 49.23 60.31 -6.11
N LYS A 316 48.93 61.24 -7.04
CA LYS A 316 49.02 62.71 -6.86
C LYS A 316 50.43 63.25 -6.54
N GLN A 317 51.47 62.41 -6.59
CA GLN A 317 52.87 62.82 -6.42
C GLN A 317 53.32 63.71 -7.59
N LYS A 318 54.16 64.72 -7.31
CA LYS A 318 54.73 65.59 -8.34
C LYS A 318 55.57 64.77 -9.31
N ILE A 319 55.41 65.01 -10.61
CA ILE A 319 56.19 64.34 -11.65
C ILE A 319 57.43 65.17 -11.93
N GLU A 320 58.59 64.53 -11.82
CA GLU A 320 59.89 65.17 -12.08
C GLU A 320 60.37 64.84 -13.49
N GLU A 321 60.13 63.60 -13.94
CA GLU A 321 60.56 63.11 -15.25
C GLU A 321 59.54 62.12 -15.82
N PHE A 322 59.48 62.04 -17.15
CA PHE A 322 58.68 61.08 -17.89
C PHE A 322 59.58 60.16 -18.70
N VAL A 323 59.47 58.86 -18.48
CA VAL A 323 60.22 57.84 -19.25
C VAL A 323 59.27 57.17 -20.23
N GLU A 324 59.56 57.29 -21.52
CA GLU A 324 58.82 56.57 -22.56
C GLU A 324 59.35 55.14 -22.68
N ILE A 325 58.44 54.17 -22.69
CA ILE A 325 58.76 52.77 -22.95
C ILE A 325 58.25 52.41 -24.34
N PHE A 326 59.15 51.86 -25.14
CA PHE A 326 58.80 51.20 -26.40
C PHE A 326 58.51 49.73 -26.11
N ILE A 327 57.24 49.35 -26.20
CA ILE A 327 56.83 47.94 -26.18
C ILE A 327 57.02 47.44 -27.61
N THR A 328 57.97 46.53 -27.81
CA THR A 328 58.27 45.91 -29.11
C THR A 328 57.42 44.66 -29.33
#